data_AF-Q1HBK3-F1
#
_entry.id   AF-Q1HBK3-F1
#
_cell.length_a   1.000
_cell.length_b   1.000
_cell.length_c   1.000
_cell.angle_alpha   90.00
_cell.angle_beta   90.00
_cell.angle_gamma   90.00
#
_symmetry.space_group_name_H-M   'P 1'
#
loop_
_entity.id
_entity.type
_entity.pdbx_description
1 polymer ?
#
loop_
_entity_poly.entity_id
_entity_poly.type
_entity_poly.pdbx_seq_one_letter_code
_entity_poly.pdbx_strand_id
1 'polypeptide(L)'
;MKINLSWKTYAVLSIVSLGGIHAMENVPAELTGVSEGYTRFYRSPTATVTLSGLVDVKWDNEQMTMPLFKWIGGEQAEELHFDVHIAHSSGRRLDQARTLGAVNSNMDQHWVEAYRSSGVTRRTIQDFHLFANDIPDFPDYIKIKLVPKT
;
A
#
# COMPACT_ATOMS: atom_id res chain seq x y z
N MET A 1 11.84 42.06 3.55
CA MET A 1 10.39 41.87 3.77
C MET A 1 10.23 40.68 4.70
N LYS A 2 9.84 40.88 5.97
CA LYS A 2 9.68 39.81 6.97
C LYS A 2 8.19 39.48 7.07
N ILE A 3 7.82 38.24 6.75
CA ILE A 3 6.42 37.78 6.84
C ILE A 3 6.18 37.36 8.29
N ASN A 4 5.44 38.18 9.04
CA ASN A 4 4.91 37.79 10.36
C ASN A 4 3.67 36.93 10.14
N LEU A 5 3.80 35.61 10.24
CA LEU A 5 2.63 34.74 10.36
C LEU A 5 2.02 34.92 11.75
N SER A 6 0.78 35.37 11.79
CA SER A 6 -0.04 35.52 12.99
C SER A 6 -0.31 34.16 13.64
N TRP A 7 -0.36 34.12 14.98
CA TRP A 7 -0.64 32.92 15.80
C TRP A 7 -1.90 32.15 15.37
N LYS A 8 -2.84 32.82 14.70
CA LYS A 8 -4.06 32.18 14.16
C LYS A 8 -3.77 31.20 13.02
N THR A 9 -2.67 31.38 12.28
CA THR A 9 -2.29 30.48 11.18
C THR A 9 -1.69 29.17 11.71
N TYR A 10 -1.04 29.17 12.87
CA TYR A 10 -0.57 27.93 13.51
C TYR A 10 -1.74 27.07 14.01
N ALA A 11 -2.79 27.68 14.58
CA ALA A 11 -3.94 26.93 15.09
C ALA A 11 -4.68 26.15 13.98
N VAL A 12 -4.76 26.71 12.76
CA VAL A 12 -5.39 26.00 11.63
C VAL A 12 -4.52 24.83 11.14
N LEU A 13 -3.19 24.94 11.19
CA LEU A 13 -2.31 23.80 10.85
C LEU A 13 -2.35 22.69 11.92
N SER A 14 -2.53 23.04 13.20
CA SER A 14 -2.56 22.06 14.30
C SER A 14 -3.93 21.38 14.47
N ILE A 15 -5.02 22.01 14.05
CA ILE A 15 -6.37 21.41 14.11
C ILE A 15 -6.55 20.36 13.00
N VAL A 16 -5.91 20.54 11.83
CA VAL A 16 -5.89 19.50 10.79
C VAL A 16 -5.07 18.28 11.25
N SER A 17 -4.07 18.44 12.13
CA SER A 17 -3.26 17.31 12.62
C SER A 17 -3.87 16.54 13.80
N LEU A 18 -4.77 17.11 14.61
CA LEU A 18 -5.44 16.39 15.72
C LEU A 18 -6.93 16.09 15.51
N GLY A 19 -7.64 16.91 14.73
CA GLY A 19 -9.05 16.66 14.37
C GLY A 19 -9.22 15.57 13.31
N GLY A 20 -8.19 15.30 12.51
CA GLY A 20 -8.17 14.20 11.54
C GLY A 20 -8.11 12.82 12.18
N ILE A 21 -7.61 12.71 13.42
CA ILE A 21 -7.44 11.43 14.11
C ILE A 21 -8.71 10.99 14.87
N HIS A 22 -9.56 11.93 15.29
CA HIS A 22 -10.80 11.61 16.02
C HIS A 22 -12.05 11.55 15.14
N ALA A 23 -12.01 12.06 13.91
CA ALA A 23 -13.14 11.97 12.97
C ALA A 23 -13.16 10.65 12.17
N MET A 24 -12.15 9.78 12.30
CA MET A 24 -12.12 8.46 11.64
C MET A 24 -12.93 7.39 12.39
N GLU A 25 -13.54 7.70 13.53
CA GLU A 25 -14.22 6.68 14.34
C GLU A 25 -15.68 6.42 13.96
N ASN A 26 -16.31 7.24 13.10
CA ASN A 26 -17.72 7.06 12.71
C ASN A 26 -18.05 7.52 11.28
N VAL A 27 -17.15 7.31 10.32
CA VAL A 27 -17.53 7.39 8.90
C VAL A 27 -17.87 5.96 8.43
N PRO A 28 -19.12 5.70 7.98
CA PRO A 28 -19.44 4.44 7.33
C PRO A 28 -18.44 4.21 6.20
N ALA A 29 -17.77 3.06 6.21
CA ALA A 29 -16.70 2.71 5.26
C ALA A 29 -17.10 2.81 3.78
N GLU A 30 -18.39 2.98 3.50
CA GLU A 30 -18.97 3.12 2.16
C GLU A 30 -18.76 4.49 1.52
N LEU A 31 -18.43 5.55 2.28
CA LEU A 31 -18.41 6.94 1.76
C LEU A 31 -17.02 7.55 1.49
N THR A 32 -15.93 6.86 1.84
CA THR A 32 -14.57 7.39 1.57
C THR A 32 -13.80 6.66 0.50
N GLY A 33 -14.25 5.50 -0.01
CA GLY A 33 -13.55 4.77 -1.08
C GLY A 33 -12.11 4.31 -0.74
N VAL A 34 -11.61 4.66 0.45
CA VAL A 34 -10.37 4.19 1.07
C VAL A 34 -10.69 2.85 1.72
N SER A 35 -10.68 1.77 0.92
CA SER A 35 -10.92 0.42 1.43
C SER A 35 -9.85 0.07 2.48
N GLU A 36 -10.23 -0.22 3.72
CA GLU A 36 -9.55 -1.12 4.68
C GLU A 36 -8.00 -1.04 4.79
N GLY A 37 -7.39 0.12 4.53
CA GLY A 37 -5.92 0.29 4.51
C GLY A 37 -5.20 -0.28 3.27
N TYR A 38 -5.90 -0.57 2.18
CA TYR A 38 -5.29 -0.95 0.90
C TYR A 38 -4.79 0.26 0.10
N THR A 39 -3.61 0.11 -0.51
CA THR A 39 -3.07 1.03 -1.49
C THR A 39 -3.37 0.52 -2.90
N ARG A 40 -3.83 1.41 -3.78
CA ARG A 40 -4.01 1.12 -5.21
C ARG A 40 -2.67 1.23 -5.91
N PHE A 41 -2.22 0.13 -6.51
CA PHE A 41 -0.99 0.10 -7.30
C PHE A 41 -1.33 -0.15 -8.78
N TYR A 42 -1.25 0.93 -9.57
CA TYR A 42 -1.68 0.94 -10.97
C TYR A 42 -0.75 0.11 -11.87
N ARG A 43 -1.34 -0.57 -12.86
CA ARG A 43 -0.65 -1.28 -13.95
C ARG A 43 -0.11 -0.29 -14.99
N SER A 44 0.78 0.59 -14.53
CA SER A 44 1.64 1.43 -15.35
C SER A 44 3.11 1.12 -15.03
N PRO A 45 4.00 0.91 -16.03
CA PRO A 45 5.39 0.51 -15.78
C PRO A 45 6.19 1.46 -14.88
N THR A 46 5.79 2.73 -14.83
CA THR A 46 6.43 3.78 -14.01
C THR A 46 5.75 3.99 -12.67
N ALA A 47 4.68 3.25 -12.36
CA ALA A 47 3.98 3.36 -11.09
C ALA A 47 4.92 2.98 -9.94
N THR A 48 4.90 3.81 -8.91
CA THR A 48 5.56 3.57 -7.62
C THR A 48 4.60 3.98 -6.51
N VAL A 49 4.60 3.22 -5.41
CA VAL A 49 3.81 3.53 -4.22
C VAL A 49 4.60 3.17 -2.97
N THR A 50 4.26 3.78 -1.84
CA THR A 50 4.81 3.44 -0.53
C THR A 50 3.72 2.85 0.35
N LEU A 51 3.94 1.65 0.88
CA LEU A 51 3.01 0.99 1.81
C LEU A 51 3.36 1.37 3.26
N SER A 52 2.38 1.90 3.97
CA SER A 52 2.47 2.28 5.39
C SER A 52 3.64 3.23 5.74
N GLY A 53 4.24 3.90 4.76
CA GLY A 53 5.46 4.70 4.96
C GLY A 53 6.74 3.89 5.19
N LEU A 54 6.72 2.57 4.99
CA LEU A 54 7.81 1.66 5.36
C LEU A 54 8.43 0.93 4.17
N VAL A 55 7.64 0.59 3.15
CA VAL A 55 8.10 -0.23 2.02
C VAL A 55 7.68 0.44 0.71
N ASP A 56 8.67 0.78 -0.11
CA ASP A 56 8.43 1.19 -1.48
C ASP A 56 8.14 -0.01 -2.38
N VAL A 57 7.29 0.21 -3.37
CA VAL A 57 6.84 -0.80 -4.32
C VAL A 57 6.96 -0.28 -5.75
N LYS A 58 7.48 -1.13 -6.65
CA LYS A 58 7.51 -0.89 -8.10
C LYS A 58 7.21 -2.16 -8.85
N TRP A 59 7.02 -2.07 -10.16
CA TRP A 59 6.93 -3.25 -11.03
C TRP A 59 8.32 -3.84 -11.32
N ASP A 60 8.36 -5.14 -11.56
CA ASP A 60 9.56 -5.88 -11.97
C ASP A 60 10.12 -5.38 -13.31
N ASN A 61 9.25 -5.14 -14.29
CA ASN A 61 9.57 -4.66 -15.63
C ASN A 61 8.30 -4.13 -16.33
N GLU A 62 8.39 -3.83 -17.63
CA GLU A 62 7.29 -3.32 -18.45
C GLU A 62 6.10 -4.29 -18.60
N GLN A 63 6.32 -5.59 -18.43
CA GLN A 63 5.25 -6.60 -18.46
C GLN A 63 4.47 -6.64 -17.14
N MET A 64 5.04 -6.02 -16.09
CA MET A 64 4.41 -5.80 -14.79
C MET A 64 3.90 -7.10 -14.15
N THR A 65 4.71 -8.16 -14.22
CA THR A 65 4.25 -9.51 -13.83
C THR A 65 4.17 -9.65 -12.32
N MET A 66 4.98 -8.91 -11.57
CA MET A 66 4.96 -8.92 -10.10
C MET A 66 5.51 -7.61 -9.51
N PRO A 67 5.06 -7.21 -8.31
CA PRO A 67 5.66 -6.12 -7.57
C PRO A 67 7.01 -6.52 -6.96
N LEU A 68 7.94 -5.58 -6.94
CA LEU A 68 9.19 -5.61 -6.18
C LEU A 68 9.10 -4.63 -5.02
N PHE A 69 9.76 -4.99 -3.92
CA PHE A 69 9.67 -4.29 -2.64
C PHE A 69 11.05 -3.83 -2.18
N LYS A 70 11.10 -2.69 -1.50
CA LYS A 70 12.31 -2.19 -0.84
C LYS A 70 11.95 -1.50 0.46
N TRP A 71 12.62 -1.88 1.55
CA TRP A 71 12.46 -1.24 2.86
C TRP A 71 13.04 0.17 2.84
N ILE A 72 12.27 1.13 3.35
CA ILE A 72 12.65 2.54 3.50
C ILE A 72 12.35 3.08 4.90
N GLY A 73 11.85 2.24 5.81
CA GLY A 73 11.45 2.63 7.17
C GLY A 73 12.60 2.91 8.15
N GLY A 74 13.84 3.04 7.66
CA GLY A 74 15.04 3.27 8.47
C GLY A 74 15.56 2.03 9.19
N GLU A 75 16.72 2.17 9.83
CA GLU A 75 17.34 1.09 10.60
C GLU A 75 16.42 0.59 11.72
N GLN A 76 16.34 -0.73 11.87
CA GLN A 76 15.55 -1.38 12.91
C GLN A 76 16.47 -2.13 13.85
N ALA A 77 16.16 -2.09 15.15
CA ALA A 77 16.93 -2.83 16.17
C ALA A 77 16.79 -4.36 15.99
N GLU A 78 15.62 -4.81 15.54
CA GLU A 78 15.33 -6.20 15.20
C GLU A 78 14.65 -6.28 13.83
N GLU A 79 14.78 -7.42 13.15
CA GLU A 79 14.19 -7.63 11.84
C GLU A 79 12.66 -7.69 11.92
N LEU A 80 12.00 -6.68 11.36
CA LEU A 80 10.54 -6.62 11.28
C LEU A 80 10.04 -7.37 10.05
N HIS A 81 9.01 -8.19 10.23
CA HIS A 81 8.41 -8.99 9.15
C HIS A 81 6.96 -8.58 8.90
N PHE A 82 6.57 -8.50 7.63
CA PHE A 82 5.22 -8.12 7.21
C PHE A 82 4.74 -9.03 6.09
N ASP A 83 3.51 -9.51 6.18
CA ASP A 83 2.84 -10.15 5.05
C ASP A 83 2.29 -9.08 4.09
N VAL A 84 2.51 -9.28 2.79
CA VAL A 84 1.96 -8.43 1.74
C VAL A 84 0.61 -8.98 1.33
N HIS A 85 -0.44 -8.39 1.84
CA HIS A 85 -1.81 -8.75 1.49
C HIS A 85 -2.21 -8.17 0.13
N ILE A 86 -2.90 -8.97 -0.67
CA ILE A 86 -3.50 -8.60 -1.96
C ILE A 86 -4.98 -8.97 -1.98
N ALA A 87 -5.82 -8.08 -2.50
CA ALA A 87 -7.24 -8.34 -2.69
C ALA A 87 -7.50 -9.06 -4.03
N HIS A 88 -8.58 -9.83 -4.08
CA HIS A 88 -9.10 -10.38 -5.33
C HIS A 88 -10.28 -9.54 -5.82
N SER A 89 -10.33 -9.23 -7.11
CA SER A 89 -11.43 -8.51 -7.76
C SER A 89 -12.55 -9.44 -8.22
N SER A 90 -12.25 -10.72 -8.43
CA SER A 90 -13.21 -11.72 -8.89
C SER A 90 -12.92 -13.11 -8.32
N GLY A 91 -13.91 -14.00 -8.44
CA GLY A 91 -13.86 -15.36 -7.88
C GLY A 91 -14.53 -15.46 -6.50
N ARG A 92 -14.14 -16.48 -5.72
CA ARG A 92 -14.73 -16.78 -4.41
C ARG A 92 -13.97 -16.07 -3.28
N ARG A 93 -14.70 -15.69 -2.22
CA ARG A 93 -14.18 -15.09 -0.98
C ARG A 93 -13.46 -13.76 -1.21
N LEU A 94 -14.14 -12.81 -1.85
CA LEU A 94 -13.62 -11.47 -2.17
C LEU A 94 -13.38 -10.61 -0.92
N ASP A 95 -14.06 -10.94 0.17
CA ASP A 95 -13.89 -10.40 1.52
C ASP A 95 -12.57 -10.84 2.19
N GLN A 96 -11.88 -11.84 1.64
CA GLN A 96 -10.65 -12.38 2.22
C GLN A 96 -9.42 -11.98 1.42
N ALA A 97 -8.48 -11.33 2.10
CA ALA A 97 -7.14 -11.11 1.56
C ALA A 97 -6.44 -12.45 1.23
N ARG A 98 -5.59 -12.41 0.21
CA ARG A 98 -4.53 -13.38 -0.01
C ARG A 98 -3.19 -12.72 0.26
N THR A 99 -2.12 -13.51 0.26
CA THR A 99 -0.76 -13.01 0.43
C THR A 99 0.04 -13.19 -0.86
N LEU A 100 0.90 -12.22 -1.18
CA LEU A 100 1.97 -12.35 -2.17
C LEU A 100 3.24 -12.95 -1.56
N GLY A 101 3.30 -13.07 -0.24
CA GLY A 101 4.48 -13.43 0.52
C GLY A 101 4.78 -12.41 1.62
N ALA A 102 5.93 -12.56 2.26
CA ALA A 102 6.41 -11.68 3.30
C ALA A 102 7.54 -10.78 2.81
N VAL A 103 7.63 -9.59 3.36
CA VAL A 103 8.76 -8.66 3.24
C VAL A 103 9.30 -8.36 4.63
N ASN A 104 10.56 -7.91 4.71
CA ASN A 104 11.16 -7.56 5.99
C ASN A 104 12.06 -6.33 5.92
N SER A 105 12.47 -5.84 7.09
CA SER A 105 13.29 -4.62 7.20
C SER A 105 14.73 -4.77 6.67
N ASN A 106 15.20 -6.00 6.42
CA ASN A 106 16.51 -6.26 5.81
C ASN A 106 16.51 -6.12 4.28
N MET A 107 15.36 -5.83 3.67
CA MET A 107 15.20 -5.59 2.23
C MET A 107 15.50 -4.13 1.86
N ASP A 108 16.49 -3.50 2.49
CA ASP A 108 16.75 -2.04 2.48
C ASP A 108 17.76 -1.59 1.42
N GLN A 109 18.59 -2.51 0.91
CA GLN A 109 19.61 -2.18 -0.10
C GLN A 109 19.10 -2.41 -1.53
N HIS A 110 18.38 -3.52 -1.75
CA HIS A 110 17.99 -4.00 -3.08
C HIS A 110 16.48 -4.13 -3.21
N TRP A 111 15.98 -3.98 -4.44
CA TRP A 111 14.61 -4.33 -4.78
C TRP A 111 14.48 -5.85 -4.85
N VAL A 112 13.50 -6.41 -4.15
CA VAL A 112 13.34 -7.86 -4.02
C VAL A 112 11.89 -8.30 -4.19
N GLU A 113 11.70 -9.55 -4.59
CA GLU A 113 10.39 -10.21 -4.57
C GLU A 113 9.95 -10.49 -3.12
N ALA A 114 8.64 -10.54 -2.87
CA ALA A 114 8.14 -11.01 -1.59
C ALA A 114 8.51 -12.49 -1.36
N TYR A 115 9.00 -12.81 -0.15
CA TYR A 115 9.34 -14.17 0.24
C TYR A 115 8.08 -15.04 0.33
N ARG A 116 8.06 -16.14 -0.42
CA ARG A 116 6.87 -17.00 -0.48
C ARG A 116 6.74 -17.82 0.80
N SER A 117 5.65 -17.62 1.53
CA SER A 117 5.32 -18.41 2.73
C SER A 117 4.81 -19.81 2.39
N SER A 118 4.34 -20.05 1.16
CA SER A 118 3.88 -21.37 0.71
C SER A 118 3.94 -21.55 -0.81
N GLY A 119 3.95 -22.80 -1.27
CA GLY A 119 3.85 -23.14 -2.70
C GLY A 119 2.55 -22.69 -3.38
N VAL A 120 1.51 -22.37 -2.60
CA VAL A 120 0.20 -21.89 -3.09
C VAL A 120 0.19 -20.37 -3.32
N THR A 121 1.15 -19.65 -2.72
CA THR A 121 1.32 -18.19 -2.87
C THR A 121 1.59 -17.86 -4.34
N ARG A 122 0.73 -17.02 -4.94
CA ARG A 122 0.86 -16.61 -6.34
C ARG A 122 2.08 -15.69 -6.50
N ARG A 123 2.97 -16.03 -7.42
CA ARG A 123 4.17 -15.22 -7.72
C ARG A 123 3.83 -14.04 -8.62
N THR A 124 2.92 -14.24 -9.56
CA THR A 124 2.58 -13.24 -10.57
C THR A 124 1.16 -12.72 -10.38
N ILE A 125 0.95 -11.47 -10.79
CA ILE A 125 -0.37 -10.86 -10.93
C ILE A 125 -1.15 -11.60 -12.01
N GLN A 126 -2.47 -11.64 -11.83
CA GLN A 126 -3.43 -12.42 -12.61
C GLN A 126 -4.67 -11.55 -12.76
N ASP A 127 -5.53 -11.85 -13.73
CA ASP A 127 -6.73 -11.05 -14.03
C ASP A 127 -7.66 -10.88 -12.81
N PHE A 128 -7.75 -11.90 -11.95
CA PHE A 128 -8.55 -11.85 -10.72
C PHE A 128 -7.96 -10.96 -9.61
N HIS A 129 -6.80 -10.35 -9.82
CA HIS A 129 -6.25 -9.31 -8.96
C HIS A 129 -6.53 -7.89 -9.49
N LEU A 130 -6.96 -7.77 -10.75
CA LEU A 130 -7.10 -6.49 -11.45
C LEU A 130 -8.47 -5.87 -11.16
N PHE A 131 -8.44 -4.63 -10.69
CA PHE A 131 -9.62 -3.78 -10.56
C PHE A 131 -9.59 -2.74 -11.68
N ALA A 132 -10.73 -2.60 -12.36
CA ALA A 132 -10.92 -1.54 -13.34
C ALA A 132 -10.71 -0.17 -12.69
N ASN A 133 -10.11 0.75 -13.44
CA ASN A 133 -10.00 2.13 -13.00
C ASN A 133 -11.40 2.78 -12.87
N ASP A 134 -11.52 3.72 -11.94
CA ASP A 134 -12.77 4.48 -11.76
C ASP A 134 -13.07 5.38 -12.98
N ILE A 135 -12.02 5.75 -13.73
CA ILE A 135 -12.10 6.53 -14.97
C ILE A 135 -11.85 5.58 -16.16
N PRO A 136 -12.75 5.53 -17.16
CA PRO A 136 -12.52 4.74 -18.38
C PRO A 136 -11.20 5.09 -19.06
N ASP A 137 -10.61 4.11 -19.74
CA ASP A 137 -9.35 4.23 -20.50
C ASP A 137 -8.08 4.50 -19.67
N PHE A 138 -8.20 4.63 -18.33
CA PHE A 138 -7.04 4.63 -17.43
C PHE A 138 -6.65 3.20 -17.01
N PRO A 139 -5.37 2.97 -16.65
CA PRO A 139 -4.89 1.63 -16.30
C PRO A 139 -5.61 1.04 -15.09
N ASP A 140 -5.84 -0.27 -15.15
CA ASP A 140 -6.26 -1.09 -14.01
C ASP A 140 -5.26 -0.98 -12.84
N TYR A 141 -5.68 -1.42 -11.66
CA TYR A 141 -4.82 -1.47 -10.49
C TYR A 141 -5.01 -2.74 -9.66
N ILE A 142 -4.00 -3.09 -8.87
CA ILE A 142 -4.13 -4.07 -7.78
C ILE A 142 -4.31 -3.34 -6.45
N LYS A 143 -4.91 -4.00 -5.46
CA LYS A 143 -5.01 -3.50 -4.09
C LYS A 143 -4.07 -4.28 -3.18
N ILE A 144 -3.05 -3.63 -2.62
CA ILE A 144 -2.05 -4.26 -1.74
C ILE A 144 -1.86 -3.49 -0.43
N LYS A 145 -1.49 -4.18 0.66
CA LYS A 145 -1.15 -3.59 1.97
C LYS A 145 -0.16 -4.45 2.76
N LEU A 146 0.52 -3.84 3.72
CA LEU A 146 1.34 -4.55 4.70
C LEU A 146 0.51 -4.94 5.92
N VAL A 147 0.72 -6.15 6.42
CA VAL A 147 0.18 -6.62 7.70
C VAL A 147 1.36 -7.14 8.54
N PRO A 148 1.56 -6.65 9.78
CA PRO A 148 2.61 -7.16 10.65
C PRO A 148 2.47 -8.68 10.84
N LYS A 149 3.58 -9.40 10.72
CA LYS A 149 3.62 -10.84 10.98
C LYS A 149 3.78 -11.06 12.48
N THR A 150 2.76 -11.61 13.13
CA THR A 150 2.76 -11.98 14.56
C THR A 150 3.18 -13.42 14.77
#